data_AF-W0Z5A5-F1
#
_entry.id   AF-W0Z5A5-F1
#
_cell.length_a   1.000
_cell.length_b   1.000
_cell.length_c   1.000
_cell.angle_alpha   90.00
_cell.angle_beta   90.00
_cell.angle_gamma   90.00
#
_symmetry.space_group_name_H-M   'P 1'
#
loop_
_entity.id
_entity.type
_entity.pdbx_description
1 polymer ?
#
loop_
_entity_poly.entity_id
_entity_poly.type
_entity_poly.pdbx_seq_one_letter_code
_entity_poly.pdbx_strand_id
1 'polypeptide(L)'
;MTAVLIAVASVAFYMTSGQSSAVVTGLAVGNPPLSFIQHLTNFLNIPGLWTGALGGWGLGWLDTIMPAVVPTLSVAVAAGAIFIGVRTLTWRRATALAVALIAMWLVPLALLAQSRVLVGSSVQPRYILPLLIIALGVATAASHAERWWSGPRGLLAAAALSVAAAVALHTNVRRYTTGIDMPALNPGRDAEWWWPGAPAPIVVWAVGSAAFAVALFLLARSARAVRTSSETRPEQSSTPPAVNA
;
A
#
# COMPACT_ATOMS: atom_id res chain seq x y z
N MET A 1 -20.39 13.23 -21.35
CA MET A 1 -21.12 14.15 -20.45
C MET A 1 -20.95 13.78 -18.98
N THR A 2 -21.25 12.54 -18.59
CA THR A 2 -21.15 12.06 -17.19
C THR A 2 -19.75 12.17 -16.58
N ALA A 3 -18.70 11.78 -17.31
CA ALA A 3 -17.32 11.86 -16.81
C ALA A 3 -16.86 13.30 -16.56
N VAL A 4 -17.28 14.24 -17.41
CA VAL A 4 -16.96 15.68 -17.26
C VAL A 4 -17.70 16.25 -16.05
N LEU A 5 -18.98 15.89 -15.87
CA LEU A 5 -19.77 16.31 -14.71
C LEU A 5 -19.18 15.77 -13.40
N ILE A 6 -18.75 14.51 -13.37
CA ILE A 6 -18.08 13.92 -12.20
C ILE A 6 -16.75 14.61 -11.92
N ALA A 7 -15.95 14.89 -12.95
CA ALA A 7 -14.68 15.60 -12.78
C ALA A 7 -14.89 17.01 -12.22
N VAL A 8 -15.84 17.77 -12.79
CA VAL A 8 -16.20 19.12 -12.33
C VAL A 8 -16.72 19.09 -10.89
N ALA A 9 -17.63 18.16 -10.56
CA ALA A 9 -18.14 18.00 -9.20
C ALA A 9 -17.04 17.62 -8.21
N SER A 10 -16.11 16.74 -8.60
CA SER A 10 -14.98 16.33 -7.76
C SER A 10 -14.01 17.47 -7.50
N VAL A 11 -13.70 18.28 -8.53
CA VAL A 11 -12.85 19.47 -8.38
C VAL A 11 -13.54 20.51 -7.51
N ALA A 12 -14.83 20.79 -7.75
CA ALA A 12 -15.60 21.73 -6.94
C ALA A 12 -15.64 21.31 -5.47
N PHE A 13 -15.92 20.03 -5.19
CA PHE A 13 -15.94 19.50 -3.83
C PHE A 13 -14.55 19.56 -3.16
N TYR A 14 -13.49 19.24 -3.90
CA TYR A 14 -12.12 19.38 -3.40
C TYR A 14 -11.81 20.82 -3.01
N MET A 15 -12.15 21.80 -3.85
CA MET A 15 -11.88 23.22 -3.57
C MET A 15 -12.73 23.77 -2.42
N THR A 16 -13.97 23.32 -2.24
CA THR A 16 -14.87 23.82 -1.18
C THR A 16 -14.66 23.13 0.16
N SER A 17 -14.11 21.92 0.19
CA SER A 17 -13.96 21.11 1.40
C SER A 17 -12.89 21.58 2.40
N GLY A 18 -12.08 22.60 2.07
CA GLY A 18 -11.05 23.15 2.97
C GLY A 18 -9.95 22.17 3.39
N GLN A 19 -9.89 20.98 2.78
CA GLN A 19 -8.95 19.92 3.19
C GLN A 19 -7.48 20.31 2.99
N SER A 20 -7.19 21.16 2.00
CA SER A 20 -5.83 21.66 1.75
C SER A 20 -5.34 22.61 2.85
N SER A 21 -6.21 23.41 3.46
CA SER A 21 -5.80 24.35 4.51
C SER A 21 -5.54 23.63 5.84
N ALA A 22 -6.32 22.60 6.18
CA ALA A 22 -6.13 21.81 7.40
C ALA A 22 -4.81 21.02 7.42
N VAL A 23 -4.29 20.60 6.26
CA VAL A 23 -2.98 19.94 6.15
C VAL A 23 -1.83 20.94 6.31
N VAL A 24 -2.00 22.19 5.85
CA VAL A 24 -0.94 23.21 5.83
C VAL A 24 -0.85 24.00 7.13
N THR A 25 -1.95 24.22 7.84
CA THR A 25 -1.95 24.97 9.11
C THR A 25 -1.13 24.32 10.23
N GLY A 26 -0.90 23.00 10.15
CA GLY A 26 -0.04 22.26 11.09
C GLY A 26 1.43 22.08 10.64
N LEU A 27 1.80 22.55 9.45
CA LEU A 27 3.16 22.43 8.90
C LEU A 27 3.95 23.72 9.15
N ALA A 28 5.25 23.61 9.46
CA ALA A 28 6.08 24.76 9.84
C ALA A 28 6.07 25.89 8.80
N VAL A 29 5.49 27.05 9.14
CA VAL A 29 5.29 28.19 8.22
C VAL A 29 6.52 29.13 8.16
N GLY A 30 7.61 28.82 8.87
CA GLY A 30 8.76 29.72 9.04
C GLY A 30 9.92 29.55 8.06
N ASN A 31 9.89 28.57 7.16
CA ASN A 31 11.04 28.26 6.30
C ASN A 31 11.18 29.26 5.13
N PRO A 32 12.42 29.56 4.68
CA PRO A 32 12.62 30.33 3.45
C PRO A 32 12.07 29.58 2.23
N PRO A 33 11.70 30.29 1.14
CA PRO A 33 11.28 29.64 -0.10
C PRO A 33 12.34 28.66 -0.61
N LEU A 34 11.91 27.52 -1.15
CA LEU A 34 12.81 26.54 -1.73
C LEU A 34 13.44 27.09 -3.03
N SER A 35 14.72 26.79 -3.23
CA SER A 35 15.40 27.04 -4.51
C SER A 35 14.94 26.05 -5.59
N PHE A 36 15.23 26.37 -6.86
CA PHE A 36 14.96 25.47 -7.97
C PHE A 36 15.61 24.08 -7.79
N ILE A 37 16.85 24.03 -7.29
CA ILE A 37 17.57 22.77 -7.03
C ILE A 37 16.89 21.96 -5.92
N GLN A 38 16.34 22.62 -4.91
CA GLN A 38 15.58 21.96 -3.84
C GLN A 38 14.24 21.40 -4.35
N HIS A 39 13.55 22.10 -5.25
CA HIS A 39 12.38 21.57 -5.94
C HIS A 39 12.72 20.34 -6.80
N LEU A 40 13.82 20.39 -7.56
CA LEU A 40 14.30 19.24 -8.32
C LEU A 40 14.68 18.07 -7.42
N THR A 41 15.34 18.35 -6.29
CA THR A 41 15.68 17.34 -5.28
C THR A 41 14.43 16.67 -4.73
N ASN A 42 13.40 17.45 -4.38
CA ASN A 42 12.11 16.90 -3.96
C ASN A 42 11.47 16.04 -5.05
N PHE A 43 11.45 16.51 -6.29
CA PHE A 43 10.93 15.75 -7.44
C PHE A 43 11.59 14.38 -7.57
N LEU A 44 12.91 14.30 -7.45
CA LEU A 44 13.65 13.05 -7.57
C LEU A 44 13.51 12.12 -6.36
N ASN A 45 13.24 12.66 -5.16
CA ASN A 45 13.17 11.90 -3.92
C ASN A 45 11.76 11.44 -3.51
N ILE A 46 10.72 11.82 -4.26
CA ILE A 46 9.35 11.36 -4.00
C ILE A 46 9.18 9.84 -3.93
N PRO A 47 9.86 9.02 -4.76
CA PRO A 47 9.82 7.57 -4.60
C PRO A 47 10.21 7.09 -3.20
N GLY A 48 11.00 7.86 -2.46
CA GLY A 48 11.32 7.61 -1.05
C GLY A 48 10.08 7.66 -0.13
N LEU A 49 9.08 8.47 -0.45
CA LEU A 49 7.79 8.45 0.26
C LEU A 49 7.00 7.18 -0.05
N TRP A 50 7.11 6.65 -1.28
CA TRP A 50 6.38 5.45 -1.69
C TRP A 50 6.92 4.21 -0.99
N THR A 51 8.24 4.05 -0.99
CA THR A 51 8.91 2.97 -0.27
C THR A 51 8.80 3.15 1.25
N GLY A 52 8.77 4.39 1.72
CA GLY A 52 8.49 4.72 3.12
C GLY A 52 7.14 4.18 3.60
N ALA A 53 6.11 4.28 2.76
CA ALA A 53 4.76 3.77 3.06
C ALA A 53 4.73 2.22 3.12
N LEU A 54 5.73 1.57 2.53
CA LEU A 54 5.91 0.11 2.52
C LEU A 54 6.92 -0.36 3.60
N GLY A 55 7.20 0.47 4.60
CA GLY A 55 8.09 0.14 5.73
C GLY A 55 9.53 0.63 5.58
N GLY A 56 9.84 1.43 4.56
CA GLY A 56 11.17 2.01 4.38
C GLY A 56 11.48 3.17 5.33
N TRP A 57 10.45 3.70 6.01
CA TRP A 57 10.55 4.74 7.02
C TRP A 57 10.02 4.20 8.35
N GLY A 58 10.34 4.88 9.45
CA GLY A 58 9.87 4.47 10.77
C GLY A 58 8.34 4.54 10.92
N LEU A 59 7.76 3.64 11.72
CA LEU A 59 6.35 3.73 12.13
C LEU A 59 6.16 4.81 13.21
N GLY A 60 4.91 5.05 13.63
CA GLY A 60 4.63 6.00 14.72
C GLY A 60 5.02 7.43 14.35
N TRP A 61 5.93 8.05 15.09
CA TRP A 61 6.51 9.36 14.78
C TRP A 61 7.88 9.23 14.09
N LEU A 62 8.00 8.23 13.19
CA LEU A 62 9.24 7.84 12.50
C LEU A 62 10.34 7.32 13.43
N ASP A 63 10.03 7.08 14.70
CA ASP A 63 10.95 6.63 15.74
C ASP A 63 11.08 5.11 15.81
N THR A 64 10.14 4.38 15.19
CA THR A 64 10.18 2.92 15.15
C THR A 64 10.75 2.44 13.81
N ILE A 65 12.07 2.41 13.69
CA ILE A 65 12.75 1.99 12.46
C ILE A 65 12.51 0.50 12.23
N MET A 66 12.00 0.17 11.05
CA MET A 66 11.70 -1.22 10.68
C MET A 66 12.98 -1.95 10.23
N PRO A 67 13.17 -3.23 10.64
CA PRO A 67 14.22 -4.06 10.08
C PRO A 67 14.09 -4.17 8.55
N ALA A 68 15.21 -4.19 7.83
CA ALA A 68 15.26 -4.12 6.37
C ALA A 68 14.40 -5.19 5.66
N VAL A 69 14.19 -6.34 6.28
CA VAL A 69 13.32 -7.41 5.74
C VAL A 69 11.89 -6.92 5.46
N VAL A 70 11.36 -5.99 6.28
CA VAL A 70 10.00 -5.46 6.12
C VAL A 70 9.84 -4.69 4.81
N PRO A 71 10.61 -3.60 4.54
CA PRO A 71 10.51 -2.90 3.27
C PRO A 71 10.94 -3.74 2.09
N THR A 72 11.97 -4.58 2.22
CA THR A 72 12.41 -5.43 1.10
C THR A 72 11.30 -6.35 0.61
N LEU A 73 10.63 -7.07 1.51
CA LEU A 73 9.54 -7.97 1.14
C LEU A 73 8.31 -7.20 0.63
N SER A 74 7.95 -6.11 1.30
CA SER A 74 6.73 -5.34 0.97
C SER A 74 6.86 -4.62 -0.37
N VAL A 75 8.00 -4.00 -0.65
CA VAL A 75 8.30 -3.36 -1.94
C VAL A 75 8.38 -4.39 -3.05
N ALA A 76 9.00 -5.55 -2.82
CA ALA A 76 9.07 -6.62 -3.82
C ALA A 76 7.67 -7.12 -4.23
N VAL A 77 6.77 -7.32 -3.25
CA VAL A 77 5.39 -7.74 -3.54
C VAL A 77 4.61 -6.63 -4.25
N ALA A 78 4.73 -5.37 -3.82
CA ALA A 78 4.08 -4.24 -4.48
C ALA A 78 4.56 -4.05 -5.93
N ALA A 79 5.86 -4.14 -6.17
CA ALA A 79 6.45 -4.07 -7.51
C ALA A 79 5.97 -5.24 -8.39
N GLY A 80 5.96 -6.46 -7.84
CA GLY A 80 5.41 -7.64 -8.51
C GLY A 80 3.94 -7.46 -8.88
N ALA A 81 3.15 -6.85 -8.00
CA ALA A 81 1.74 -6.57 -8.25
C ALA A 81 1.50 -5.60 -9.40
N ILE A 82 2.27 -4.51 -9.44
CA ILE A 82 2.23 -3.55 -10.55
C ILE A 82 2.66 -4.22 -11.85
N PHE A 83 3.79 -4.94 -11.83
CA PHE A 83 4.33 -5.58 -13.03
C PHE A 83 3.36 -6.61 -13.64
N ILE A 84 2.76 -7.44 -12.78
CA ILE A 84 1.73 -8.40 -13.19
C ILE A 84 0.51 -7.65 -13.75
N GLY A 85 0.03 -6.63 -13.04
CA GLY A 85 -1.19 -5.90 -13.37
C GLY A 85 -1.13 -5.13 -14.69
N VAL A 86 0.01 -4.54 -15.02
CA VAL A 86 0.21 -3.72 -16.22
C VAL A 86 0.04 -4.51 -17.53
N ARG A 87 0.20 -5.84 -17.50
CA ARG A 87 0.10 -6.71 -18.69
C ARG A 87 -1.25 -6.65 -19.41
N THR A 88 -2.36 -6.34 -18.74
CA THR A 88 -3.70 -6.25 -19.37
C THR A 88 -4.36 -4.89 -19.20
N LEU A 89 -3.59 -3.81 -19.26
CA LEU A 89 -4.16 -2.48 -19.19
C LEU A 89 -5.08 -2.22 -20.39
N THR A 90 -6.37 -2.06 -20.12
CA THR A 90 -7.26 -1.39 -21.06
C THR A 90 -6.98 0.10 -21.03
N TRP A 91 -7.29 0.82 -22.11
CA TRP A 91 -7.07 2.28 -22.17
C TRP A 91 -7.64 3.02 -20.96
N ARG A 92 -8.86 2.67 -20.53
CA ARG A 92 -9.50 3.24 -19.32
C ARG A 92 -8.67 3.03 -18.04
N ARG A 93 -8.12 1.83 -17.84
CA ARG A 93 -7.28 1.51 -16.68
C ARG A 93 -5.90 2.14 -16.79
N ALA A 94 -5.34 2.21 -17.99
CA ALA A 94 -4.09 2.92 -18.24
C ALA A 94 -4.21 4.39 -17.87
N THR A 95 -5.29 5.07 -18.28
CA THR A 95 -5.56 6.46 -17.89
C THR A 95 -5.74 6.60 -16.38
N ALA A 96 -6.51 5.70 -15.74
CA ALA A 96 -6.70 5.75 -14.29
C ALA A 96 -5.39 5.53 -13.51
N LEU A 97 -4.55 4.58 -13.95
CA LEU A 97 -3.25 4.34 -13.35
C LEU A 97 -2.31 5.53 -13.55
N ALA A 98 -2.28 6.11 -14.76
CA ALA A 98 -1.50 7.31 -15.04
C ALA A 98 -1.92 8.48 -14.14
N VAL A 99 -3.22 8.73 -13.97
CA VAL A 99 -3.74 9.75 -13.07
C VAL A 99 -3.32 9.49 -11.63
N ALA A 100 -3.41 8.25 -11.15
CA ALA A 100 -2.98 7.88 -9.80
C ALA A 100 -1.47 8.10 -9.59
N LEU A 101 -0.62 7.68 -10.54
CA LEU A 101 0.83 7.87 -10.49
C LEU A 101 1.23 9.35 -10.56
N ILE A 102 0.56 10.13 -11.42
CA ILE A 102 0.75 11.59 -11.49
C ILE A 102 0.36 12.23 -10.16
N ALA A 103 -0.77 11.84 -9.56
CA ALA A 103 -1.18 12.34 -8.25
C ALA A 103 -0.18 11.97 -7.14
N MET A 104 0.34 10.73 -7.14
CA MET A 104 1.40 10.28 -6.23
C MET A 104 2.70 11.09 -6.34
N TRP A 105 2.89 11.82 -7.44
CA TRP A 105 4.01 12.74 -7.64
C TRP A 105 3.62 14.18 -7.28
N LEU A 106 2.54 14.71 -7.87
CA LEU A 106 2.19 16.12 -7.75
C LEU A 106 1.67 16.50 -6.37
N VAL A 107 0.91 15.62 -5.71
CA VAL A 107 0.36 15.90 -4.36
C VAL A 107 1.47 16.10 -3.33
N PRO A 108 2.44 15.17 -3.15
CA PRO A 108 3.54 15.42 -2.23
C PRO A 108 4.43 16.59 -2.66
N LEU A 109 4.64 16.84 -3.97
CA LEU A 109 5.36 18.05 -4.40
C LEU A 109 4.67 19.33 -3.95
N ALA A 110 3.36 19.42 -4.13
CA ALA A 110 2.58 20.58 -3.72
C ALA A 110 2.68 20.77 -2.21
N LEU A 111 2.55 19.70 -1.42
CA LEU A 111 2.71 19.76 0.03
C LEU A 111 4.11 20.21 0.45
N LEU A 112 5.16 19.67 -0.16
CA LEU A 112 6.55 20.04 0.11
C LEU A 112 6.85 21.50 -0.29
N ALA A 113 6.31 21.96 -1.41
CA ALA A 113 6.47 23.34 -1.88
C ALA A 113 5.72 24.33 -0.95
N GLN A 114 4.51 24.00 -0.52
CA GLN A 114 3.70 24.82 0.39
C GLN A 114 4.33 24.90 1.78
N SER A 115 4.83 23.78 2.30
CA SER A 115 5.52 23.72 3.59
C SER A 115 6.99 24.17 3.54
N ARG A 116 7.53 24.37 2.33
CA ARG A 116 8.92 24.78 2.08
C ARG A 116 9.92 23.86 2.77
N VAL A 117 9.69 22.56 2.68
CA VAL A 117 10.57 21.53 3.24
C VAL A 117 11.03 20.51 2.20
N LEU A 118 12.06 19.76 2.54
CA LEU A 118 12.54 18.65 1.72
C LEU A 118 11.88 17.32 2.11
N VAL A 119 11.85 16.37 1.18
CA VAL A 119 11.54 14.97 1.48
C VAL A 119 12.44 14.50 2.64
N GLY A 120 11.86 13.82 3.63
CA GLY A 120 12.57 13.34 4.82
C GLY A 120 12.33 14.17 6.09
N SER A 121 11.52 15.23 6.01
CA SER A 121 11.22 16.12 7.13
C SER A 121 9.78 15.96 7.64
N SER A 122 8.89 16.92 7.37
CA SER A 122 7.52 16.99 7.91
C SER A 122 6.49 16.25 7.07
N VAL A 123 6.74 16.10 5.76
CA VAL A 123 5.85 15.33 4.85
C VAL A 123 6.18 13.86 4.98
N GLN A 124 5.24 13.09 5.53
CA GLN A 124 5.45 11.68 5.85
C GLN A 124 4.74 10.77 4.83
N PRO A 125 5.25 9.54 4.61
CA PRO A 125 4.66 8.56 3.70
C PRO A 125 3.16 8.29 3.89
N ARG A 126 2.67 8.37 5.13
CA ARG A 126 1.25 8.15 5.45
C ARG A 126 0.30 9.10 4.70
N TYR A 127 0.77 10.29 4.31
CA TYR A 127 -0.04 11.27 3.59
C TYR A 127 -0.34 10.87 2.14
N ILE A 128 0.50 10.01 1.55
CA ILE A 128 0.30 9.51 0.18
C ILE A 128 -0.21 8.07 0.15
N LEU A 129 -0.34 7.41 1.30
CA LEU A 129 -0.76 6.01 1.40
C LEU A 129 -2.10 5.75 0.69
N PRO A 130 -3.15 6.59 0.80
CA PRO A 130 -4.39 6.38 0.06
C PRO A 130 -4.17 6.33 -1.46
N LEU A 131 -3.32 7.21 -2.01
CA LEU A 131 -3.00 7.25 -3.43
C LEU A 131 -2.21 6.00 -3.86
N LEU A 132 -1.28 5.53 -3.02
CA LEU A 132 -0.53 4.29 -3.26
C LEU A 132 -1.48 3.08 -3.35
N ILE A 133 -2.45 2.97 -2.43
CA ILE A 133 -3.44 1.89 -2.45
C ILE A 133 -4.35 1.98 -3.68
N ILE A 134 -4.76 3.19 -4.09
CA ILE A 134 -5.51 3.39 -5.34
C ILE A 134 -4.68 2.94 -6.54
N ALA A 135 -3.40 3.33 -6.63
CA ALA A 135 -2.53 2.94 -7.73
C ALA A 135 -2.36 1.42 -7.80
N LEU A 136 -2.11 0.75 -6.67
CA LEU A 136 -2.02 -0.70 -6.59
C LEU A 136 -3.36 -1.37 -6.95
N GLY A 137 -4.47 -0.84 -6.46
CA GLY A 137 -5.82 -1.33 -6.76
C GLY A 137 -6.13 -1.24 -8.25
N VAL A 138 -5.90 -0.08 -8.87
CA VAL A 138 -6.14 0.14 -10.31
C VAL A 138 -5.21 -0.73 -11.16
N ALA A 139 -3.93 -0.84 -10.79
CA ALA A 139 -2.98 -1.70 -11.48
C ALA A 139 -3.45 -3.16 -11.46
N THR A 140 -4.03 -3.62 -10.34
CA THR A 140 -4.45 -5.01 -10.14
C THR A 140 -5.92 -5.29 -10.48
N ALA A 141 -6.73 -4.27 -10.81
CA ALA A 141 -8.16 -4.35 -11.11
C ALA A 141 -8.50 -4.99 -12.47
N ALA A 142 -7.73 -5.97 -12.93
CA ALA A 142 -8.00 -6.67 -14.18
C ALA A 142 -9.08 -7.74 -14.01
N SER A 143 -9.97 -7.84 -15.01
CA SER A 143 -10.82 -9.02 -15.17
C SER A 143 -9.94 -10.26 -15.27
N HIS A 144 -10.12 -11.23 -14.39
CA HIS A 144 -9.29 -12.43 -14.26
C HIS A 144 -7.88 -12.21 -13.68
N ALA A 145 -7.61 -11.07 -13.02
CA ALA A 145 -6.33 -10.82 -12.32
C ALA A 145 -5.96 -11.97 -11.36
N GLU A 146 -6.98 -12.59 -10.76
CA GLU A 146 -6.81 -13.73 -9.85
C GLU A 146 -6.08 -14.92 -10.49
N ARG A 147 -6.25 -15.13 -11.81
CA ARG A 147 -5.54 -16.20 -12.53
C ARG A 147 -4.03 -15.96 -12.52
N TRP A 148 -3.60 -14.72 -12.45
CA TRP A 148 -2.18 -14.33 -12.57
C TRP A 148 -1.43 -14.47 -11.25
N TRP A 149 -2.17 -14.36 -10.16
CA TRP A 149 -1.73 -14.64 -8.80
C TRP A 149 -1.88 -16.11 -8.40
N SER A 150 -2.46 -16.93 -9.26
CA SER A 150 -2.64 -18.35 -8.96
C SER A 150 -1.31 -19.09 -8.83
N GLY A 151 -1.32 -20.16 -8.03
CA GLY A 151 -0.16 -21.03 -7.84
C GLY A 151 0.92 -20.46 -6.91
N PRO A 152 2.22 -20.72 -7.18
CA PRO A 152 3.31 -20.35 -6.28
C PRO A 152 3.48 -18.85 -6.07
N ARG A 153 3.16 -18.00 -7.07
CA ARG A 153 3.35 -16.54 -6.98
C ARG A 153 2.51 -15.92 -5.86
N GLY A 154 1.23 -16.25 -5.79
CA GLY A 154 0.34 -15.78 -4.73
C GLY A 154 0.72 -16.32 -3.36
N LEU A 155 1.21 -17.56 -3.26
CA LEU A 155 1.73 -18.12 -2.00
C LEU A 155 3.00 -17.43 -1.53
N LEU A 156 3.94 -17.16 -2.45
CA LEU A 156 5.17 -16.44 -2.14
C LEU A 156 4.87 -15.00 -1.70
N ALA A 157 3.95 -14.30 -2.38
CA ALA A 157 3.52 -12.97 -1.97
C ALA A 157 2.83 -12.98 -0.60
N ALA A 158 1.93 -13.96 -0.36
CA ALA A 158 1.28 -14.13 0.93
C ALA A 158 2.30 -14.41 2.04
N ALA A 159 3.25 -15.31 1.82
CA ALA A 159 4.30 -15.62 2.77
C ALA A 159 5.20 -14.42 3.06
N ALA A 160 5.66 -13.72 2.01
CA ALA A 160 6.50 -12.53 2.12
C ALA A 160 5.81 -11.41 2.93
N LEU A 161 4.55 -11.09 2.61
CA LEU A 161 3.79 -10.09 3.36
C LEU A 161 3.49 -10.53 4.79
N SER A 162 3.25 -11.83 5.03
CA SER A 162 3.04 -12.37 6.38
C SER A 162 4.27 -12.21 7.25
N VAL A 163 5.46 -12.52 6.71
CA VAL A 163 6.73 -12.30 7.40
C VAL A 163 6.96 -10.81 7.66
N ALA A 164 6.76 -9.96 6.65
CA ALA A 164 6.91 -8.51 6.81
C ALA A 164 5.98 -7.95 7.89
N ALA A 165 4.70 -8.34 7.89
CA ALA A 165 3.72 -7.92 8.87
C ALA A 165 4.05 -8.43 10.29
N ALA A 166 4.46 -9.70 10.42
CA ALA A 166 4.82 -10.28 11.71
C ALA A 166 6.05 -9.59 12.33
N VAL A 167 7.07 -9.27 11.53
CA VAL A 167 8.28 -8.55 11.97
C VAL A 167 7.95 -7.10 12.30
N ALA A 168 7.14 -6.42 11.48
CA ALA A 168 6.72 -5.06 11.74
C ALA A 168 5.91 -4.95 13.04
N LEU A 169 4.96 -5.87 13.24
CA LEU A 169 4.15 -5.93 14.45
C LEU A 169 5.01 -6.22 15.69
N HIS A 170 5.95 -7.17 15.60
CA HIS A 170 6.88 -7.47 16.69
C HIS A 170 7.70 -6.24 17.09
N THR A 171 8.30 -5.57 16.11
CA THR A 171 9.13 -4.38 16.31
C THR A 171 8.30 -3.25 16.92
N ASN A 172 7.07 -3.06 16.43
CA ASN A 172 6.17 -2.03 16.93
C ASN A 172 5.69 -2.31 18.36
N VAL A 173 5.40 -3.56 18.71
CA VAL A 173 5.07 -3.91 20.11
C VAL A 173 6.27 -3.62 21.02
N ARG A 174 7.47 -4.05 20.62
CA ARG A 174 8.71 -3.81 21.38
C ARG A 174 8.96 -2.34 21.67
N ARG A 175 8.66 -1.46 20.72
CA ARG A 175 8.82 -0.02 20.89
C ARG A 175 8.13 0.51 22.15
N TYR A 176 6.96 -0.05 22.47
CA TYR A 176 6.12 0.39 23.59
C TYR A 176 6.28 -0.46 24.85
N THR A 177 6.92 -1.62 24.79
CA THR A 177 7.12 -2.51 25.94
C THR A 177 8.53 -2.46 26.49
N THR A 178 9.55 -2.72 25.67
CA THR A 178 10.95 -2.92 26.10
C THR A 178 11.91 -1.91 25.50
N GLY A 179 11.41 -0.99 24.66
CA GLY A 179 12.24 -0.23 23.74
C GLY A 179 12.85 -1.10 22.62
N ILE A 180 13.58 -0.46 21.72
CA ILE A 180 14.19 -1.10 20.54
C ILE A 180 15.58 -1.69 20.84
N ASP A 181 16.13 -1.48 22.04
CA ASP A 181 17.54 -1.73 22.37
C ASP A 181 17.87 -3.21 22.68
N MET A 182 16.89 -3.99 23.15
CA MET A 182 17.10 -5.41 23.52
C MET A 182 16.34 -6.40 22.63
N PRO A 183 16.99 -7.04 21.64
CA PRO A 183 16.31 -8.00 20.77
C PRO A 183 15.87 -9.25 21.56
N ALA A 184 14.56 -9.46 21.66
CA ALA A 184 13.95 -10.62 22.31
C ALA A 184 12.85 -11.24 21.43
N LEU A 185 12.76 -12.57 21.42
CA LEU A 185 11.70 -13.29 20.69
C LEU A 185 10.31 -12.96 21.27
N ASN A 186 10.18 -12.93 22.59
CA ASN A 186 8.98 -12.43 23.25
C ASN A 186 9.04 -10.90 23.33
N PRO A 187 8.16 -10.17 22.60
CA PRO A 187 8.20 -8.71 22.58
C PRO A 187 7.72 -8.07 23.90
N GLY A 188 7.18 -8.86 24.84
CA GLY A 188 6.74 -8.39 26.16
C GLY A 188 7.58 -8.90 27.32
N ARG A 189 8.72 -9.55 27.05
CA ARG A 189 9.63 -9.98 28.12
C ARG A 189 10.20 -8.74 28.80
N ASP A 190 10.05 -8.64 30.12
CA ASP A 190 10.51 -7.48 30.90
C ASP A 190 9.88 -6.15 30.43
N ALA A 191 8.61 -6.18 30.03
CA ALA A 191 7.89 -4.99 29.58
C ALA A 191 7.79 -3.93 30.68
N GLU A 192 8.31 -2.73 30.40
CA GLU A 192 8.23 -1.54 31.27
C GLU A 192 6.80 -0.96 31.26
N TRP A 193 6.09 -1.13 30.15
CA TRP A 193 4.73 -0.66 30.00
C TRP A 193 3.89 -1.60 29.13
N TRP A 194 2.66 -1.84 29.59
CA TRP A 194 1.60 -2.51 28.82
C TRP A 194 0.24 -2.14 29.41
N TRP A 195 -0.82 -2.28 28.63
CA TRP A 195 -2.18 -1.99 29.12
C TRP A 195 -2.65 -2.99 30.17
N PRO A 196 -3.13 -2.53 31.34
CA PRO A 196 -3.76 -3.40 32.33
C PRO A 196 -5.00 -4.09 31.74
N GLY A 197 -5.09 -5.42 31.90
CA GLY A 197 -6.24 -6.22 31.43
C GLY A 197 -6.25 -6.55 29.93
N ALA A 198 -5.31 -6.02 29.13
CA ALA A 198 -5.16 -6.41 27.73
C ALA A 198 -4.47 -7.80 27.62
N PRO A 199 -4.69 -8.53 26.52
CA PRO A 199 -3.91 -9.74 26.24
C PRO A 199 -2.40 -9.44 26.26
N ALA A 200 -1.60 -10.41 26.73
CA ALA A 200 -0.15 -10.22 26.82
C ALA A 200 0.47 -9.85 25.46
N PRO A 201 1.56 -9.07 25.42
CA PRO A 201 2.18 -8.62 24.16
C PRO A 201 2.48 -9.75 23.17
N ILE A 202 2.97 -10.89 23.68
CA ILE A 202 3.23 -12.09 22.88
C ILE A 202 1.95 -12.64 22.23
N VAL A 203 0.82 -12.58 22.92
CA VAL A 203 -0.48 -13.06 22.41
C VAL A 203 -0.97 -12.13 21.32
N VAL A 204 -0.89 -10.81 21.52
CA VAL A 204 -1.27 -9.83 20.48
C VAL A 204 -0.43 -10.02 19.22
N TRP A 205 0.89 -10.18 19.38
CA TRP A 205 1.77 -10.43 18.25
C TRP A 205 1.47 -11.76 17.54
N ALA A 206 1.35 -12.86 18.30
CA ALA A 206 1.13 -14.19 17.73
C ALA A 206 -0.22 -14.29 17.01
N VAL A 207 -1.30 -13.83 17.65
CA VAL A 207 -2.66 -13.85 17.08
C VAL A 207 -2.76 -12.90 15.89
N GLY A 208 -2.23 -11.68 16.00
CA GLY A 208 -2.24 -10.70 14.89
C GLY A 208 -1.47 -11.22 13.67
N SER A 209 -0.28 -11.79 13.88
CA SER A 209 0.54 -12.38 12.82
C SER A 209 -0.15 -13.58 12.17
N ALA A 210 -0.72 -14.48 12.98
CA ALA A 210 -1.42 -15.66 12.49
C ALA A 210 -2.70 -15.28 11.72
N ALA A 211 -3.50 -14.34 12.23
CA ALA A 211 -4.71 -13.87 11.58
C ALA A 211 -4.42 -13.26 10.21
N PHE A 212 -3.39 -12.41 10.12
CA PHE A 212 -2.98 -11.81 8.86
C PHE A 212 -2.45 -12.86 7.86
N ALA A 213 -1.63 -13.80 8.34
CA ALA A 213 -1.11 -14.89 7.51
C ALA A 213 -2.22 -15.80 6.96
N VAL A 214 -3.20 -16.15 7.81
CA VAL A 214 -4.36 -16.95 7.41
C VAL A 214 -5.20 -16.20 6.38
N ALA A 215 -5.47 -14.91 6.59
CA ALA A 215 -6.22 -14.09 5.64
C ALA A 215 -5.55 -14.07 4.25
N LEU A 216 -4.23 -13.84 4.19
CA LEU A 216 -3.48 -13.84 2.94
C LEU A 216 -3.39 -15.24 2.31
N PHE A 217 -3.25 -16.29 3.11
CA PHE A 217 -3.23 -17.66 2.62
C PHE A 217 -4.57 -18.05 1.98
N LEU A 218 -5.69 -17.72 2.64
CA LEU A 218 -7.03 -17.96 2.12
C LEU A 218 -7.26 -17.20 0.83
N LEU A 219 -6.83 -15.94 0.74
CA LEU A 219 -6.88 -15.13 -0.48
C LEU A 219 -6.04 -15.74 -1.62
N ALA A 220 -4.84 -16.22 -1.32
CA ALA A 220 -3.99 -16.89 -2.30
C ALA A 220 -4.60 -18.24 -2.76
N ARG A 221 -5.42 -18.90 -1.93
CA ARG A 221 -6.11 -20.15 -2.26
C ARG A 221 -7.39 -19.89 -3.07
N SER A 222 -8.20 -18.90 -2.72
CA SER A 222 -9.44 -18.59 -3.47
C SER A 222 -9.14 -18.30 -4.95
N ALA A 223 -8.06 -17.57 -5.22
CA ALA A 223 -7.57 -17.31 -6.57
C ALA A 223 -7.23 -18.60 -7.37
N ARG A 224 -6.88 -19.71 -6.71
CA ARG A 224 -6.69 -21.02 -7.34
C ARG A 224 -8.02 -21.71 -7.66
N ALA A 225 -8.99 -21.69 -6.75
CA ALA A 225 -10.26 -22.41 -6.91
C ALA A 225 -11.10 -21.89 -8.10
N VAL A 226 -11.02 -20.58 -8.36
CA VAL A 226 -11.66 -19.95 -9.54
C VAL A 226 -11.09 -20.50 -10.86
N ARG A 227 -9.79 -20.84 -10.90
CA ARG A 227 -9.14 -21.39 -12.10
C ARG A 227 -9.70 -22.77 -12.46
N THR A 228 -9.76 -23.68 -11.49
CA THR A 228 -10.20 -25.07 -11.71
C THR A 228 -11.64 -25.12 -12.23
N SER A 229 -12.53 -24.30 -11.68
CA SER A 229 -13.95 -24.25 -12.07
C SER A 229 -14.16 -23.77 -13.52
N SER A 230 -13.29 -22.88 -14.01
CA SER A 230 -13.36 -22.37 -15.38
C SER A 230 -12.82 -23.36 -16.44
N GLU A 231 -11.98 -24.29 -16.03
CA GLU A 231 -11.34 -25.28 -16.91
C GLU A 231 -12.23 -26.52 -17.10
N THR A 232 -13.13 -26.81 -16.15
CA THR A 232 -14.08 -27.93 -16.19
C THR A 232 -15.43 -27.62 -16.85
N ARG A 233 -15.70 -26.39 -17.30
CA ARG A 233 -16.93 -26.11 -18.07
C ARG A 233 -16.73 -26.59 -19.50
N PRO A 234 -17.34 -27.71 -19.93
CA PRO A 234 -17.20 -28.16 -21.31
C PRO A 234 -17.77 -27.07 -22.20
N GLU A 235 -17.08 -26.76 -23.31
CA GLU A 235 -17.68 -26.03 -24.42
C GLU A 235 -18.99 -26.75 -24.76
N GLN A 236 -20.12 -26.14 -24.41
CA GLN A 236 -21.39 -26.49 -25.03
C GLN A 236 -21.24 -26.11 -26.49
N SER A 237 -20.82 -27.10 -27.28
CA SER A 237 -20.82 -27.07 -28.74
C SER A 237 -22.22 -26.64 -29.18
N SER A 238 -22.34 -25.39 -29.59
CA SER A 238 -23.49 -24.91 -30.35
C SER A 238 -23.41 -25.54 -31.74
N THR A 239 -23.74 -26.83 -31.85
CA THR A 239 -24.07 -27.45 -33.12
C THR A 239 -25.46 -26.94 -33.51
N PRO A 240 -25.62 -26.15 -34.58
CA PRO A 240 -26.95 -25.79 -35.05
C PRO A 240 -27.68 -27.09 -35.47
N PRO A 241 -29.00 -27.21 -35.23
CA PRO A 241 -29.74 -28.36 -35.73
C PRO A 241 -29.63 -28.40 -37.25
N ALA A 242 -29.23 -29.57 -37.77
CA ALA A 242 -29.23 -29.84 -39.20
C ALA A 242 -30.64 -29.63 -39.74
N VAL A 243 -30.79 -28.65 -40.63
CA VAL A 243 -32.00 -28.47 -41.44
C VAL A 243 -32.00 -29.60 -42.46
N ASN A 244 -32.83 -30.62 -42.22
CA ASN A 244 -33.13 -31.63 -43.22
C ASN A 244 -34.02 -30.99 -44.31
N ALA A 245 -33.68 -31.32 -45.55
CA ALA A 245 -34.28 -30.85 -46.80
C ALA A 245 -35.80 -31.12 -46.91
#